data_AF-A0A2X3CYI9-F1
#
_entry.id   AF-A0A2X3CYI9-F1
#
_cell.length_a   1.000
_cell.length_b   1.000
_cell.length_c   1.000
_cell.angle_alpha   90.00
_cell.angle_beta   90.00
_cell.angle_gamma   90.00
#
_symmetry.space_group_name_H-M   'P 1'
#
loop_
_entity.id
_entity.type
_entity.pdbx_description
1 polymer ?
#
loop_
_entity_poly.entity_id
_entity_poly.type
_entity_poly.pdbx_seq_one_letter_code
_entity_poly.pdbx_strand_id
1 'polypeptide(L)'
;MLAEITQHWRDGATPVVMAGMVGSNVGWKIAPYLPLPAAFSDIGQQLTAVGDNIWIIPGLCVSRDDNHNVMRGEETQLLGARALAPSSVYVMPGTHCKWVLADRRQIHDFRTV
;
A
#
# COMPACT_ATOMS: atom_id res chain seq x y z
N MET A 1 -14.12 17.97 2.14
CA MET A 1 -12.65 18.00 2.37
C MET A 1 -12.29 17.01 3.49
N LEU A 2 -11.06 16.47 3.56
CA LEU A 2 -10.65 15.56 4.67
C LEU A 2 -10.99 16.15 6.05
N ALA A 3 -10.69 17.45 6.26
CA ALA A 3 -10.95 18.13 7.52
C ALA A 3 -12.44 18.13 7.94
N GLU A 4 -13.35 18.23 6.97
CA GLU A 4 -14.80 18.23 7.23
C GLU A 4 -15.30 16.84 7.62
N ILE A 5 -14.85 15.80 6.91
CA ILE A 5 -15.29 14.42 7.19
C ILE A 5 -14.70 13.86 8.50
N THR A 6 -13.55 14.39 8.94
CA THR A 6 -12.92 14.00 10.22
C THR A 6 -13.24 14.97 11.35
N GLN A 7 -14.20 15.87 11.17
CA GLN A 7 -14.56 16.84 12.20
C GLN A 7 -14.94 16.11 13.49
N HIS A 8 -14.43 16.59 14.63
CA HIS A 8 -14.59 16.00 15.97
C HIS A 8 -13.88 14.64 16.20
N TRP A 9 -13.31 14.00 15.18
CA TRP A 9 -12.53 12.76 15.34
C TRP A 9 -11.02 13.00 15.35
N ARG A 10 -10.58 14.15 14.82
CA ARG A 10 -9.19 14.50 14.65
C ARG A 10 -8.87 15.85 15.30
N ASP A 11 -7.75 15.89 16.01
CA ASP A 11 -7.03 17.12 16.36
C ASP A 11 -5.69 17.21 15.59
N GLY A 12 -4.91 18.27 15.84
CA GLY A 12 -3.62 18.46 15.18
C GLY A 12 -2.56 17.40 15.52
N ALA A 13 -2.69 16.70 16.66
CA ALA A 13 -1.74 15.67 17.08
C ALA A 13 -2.08 14.28 16.51
N THR A 14 -3.34 14.05 16.14
CA THR A 14 -3.83 12.75 15.67
C THR A 14 -3.29 12.44 14.26
N PRO A 15 -2.50 11.35 14.11
CA PRO A 15 -1.94 10.96 12.82
C PRO A 15 -3.02 10.44 11.87
N VAL A 16 -2.88 10.75 10.59
CA VAL A 16 -3.72 10.22 9.50
C VAL A 16 -2.83 9.49 8.52
N VAL A 17 -3.10 8.20 8.31
CA VAL A 17 -2.42 7.37 7.32
C VAL A 17 -3.47 6.86 6.34
N MET A 18 -3.24 7.10 5.05
CA MET A 18 -4.18 6.77 3.98
C MET A 18 -3.54 5.80 2.99
N ALA A 19 -4.32 4.89 2.43
CA ALA A 19 -3.88 3.92 1.42
C ALA A 19 -4.79 3.97 0.19
N GLY A 20 -4.36 3.32 -0.88
CA GLY A 20 -5.18 3.17 -2.08
C GLY A 20 -5.13 4.37 -3.02
N MET A 21 -6.22 4.55 -3.79
CA MET A 21 -6.27 5.46 -4.94
C MET A 21 -6.09 6.95 -4.61
N VAL A 22 -6.18 7.34 -3.34
CA VAL A 22 -5.80 8.68 -2.85
C VAL A 22 -4.36 9.05 -3.23
N GLY A 23 -3.48 8.05 -3.38
CA GLY A 23 -2.08 8.20 -3.80
C GLY A 23 -1.81 8.09 -5.30
N SER A 24 -2.84 7.94 -6.14
CA SER A 24 -2.68 7.75 -7.59
C SER A 24 -2.39 9.05 -8.34
N ASN A 25 -2.13 8.97 -9.65
CA ASN A 25 -1.96 10.12 -10.54
C ASN A 25 -3.23 10.96 -10.74
N VAL A 26 -4.40 10.41 -10.39
CA VAL A 26 -5.69 11.11 -10.36
C VAL A 26 -6.19 11.28 -8.92
N GLY A 27 -5.36 10.98 -7.92
CA GLY A 27 -5.64 11.10 -6.50
C GLY A 27 -5.33 12.49 -5.95
N TRP A 28 -5.15 12.58 -4.62
CA TRP A 28 -4.83 13.82 -3.93
C TRP A 28 -3.36 14.22 -4.14
N LYS A 29 -2.43 13.29 -3.90
CA LYS A 29 -1.00 13.49 -4.18
C LYS A 29 -0.40 12.17 -4.64
N ILE A 30 0.44 12.24 -5.67
CA ILE A 30 1.13 11.06 -6.18
C ILE A 30 2.05 10.51 -5.09
N ALA A 31 1.74 9.30 -4.62
CA ALA A 31 2.64 8.50 -3.80
C ALA A 31 3.37 7.49 -4.70
N PRO A 32 4.68 7.28 -4.51
CA PRO A 32 5.46 6.42 -5.38
C PRO A 32 5.04 4.95 -5.31
N TYR A 33 5.59 4.14 -6.21
CA TYR A 33 5.56 2.68 -6.10
C TYR A 33 6.92 2.19 -5.62
N LEU A 34 6.95 1.23 -4.71
CA LEU A 34 8.18 0.54 -4.32
C LEU A 34 8.40 -0.66 -5.26
N PRO A 35 9.60 -0.80 -5.84
CA PRO A 35 9.91 -1.95 -6.68
C PRO A 35 10.06 -3.22 -5.83
N LEU A 36 9.63 -4.35 -6.36
CA LEU A 36 9.89 -5.65 -5.75
C LEU A 36 11.27 -6.23 -6.13
N PRO A 37 11.89 -7.02 -5.24
CA PRO A 37 11.41 -7.41 -3.91
C PRO A 37 11.46 -6.25 -2.90
N ALA A 38 10.48 -6.19 -1.98
CA ALA A 38 10.38 -5.14 -0.97
C ALA A 38 10.11 -5.72 0.41
N ALA A 39 10.80 -5.24 1.44
CA ALA A 39 10.52 -5.66 2.81
C ALA A 39 9.19 -5.06 3.28
N PHE A 40 8.45 -5.78 4.12
CA PHE A 40 7.19 -5.27 4.67
C PHE A 40 7.38 -3.97 5.47
N SER A 41 8.56 -3.79 6.09
CA SER A 41 8.94 -2.55 6.78
C SER A 41 9.02 -1.34 5.86
N ASP A 42 9.41 -1.54 4.60
CA ASP A 42 9.70 -0.43 3.67
C ASP A 42 8.43 0.33 3.32
N ILE A 43 7.28 -0.35 3.30
CA ILE A 43 5.95 0.25 3.08
C ILE A 43 5.66 1.34 4.12
N GLY A 44 6.02 1.08 5.39
CA GLY A 44 5.81 2.03 6.49
C GLY A 44 6.89 3.12 6.60
N GLN A 45 8.03 2.96 5.92
CA GLN A 45 9.15 3.91 5.95
C GLN A 45 9.11 4.91 4.78
N GLN A 46 8.43 4.58 3.69
CA GLN A 46 8.40 5.38 2.45
C GLN A 46 7.07 6.11 2.24
N LEU A 47 6.52 6.65 3.34
CA LEU A 47 5.26 7.39 3.34
C LEU A 47 5.39 8.74 2.66
N THR A 48 4.37 9.14 1.90
CA THR A 48 4.28 10.46 1.27
C THR A 48 3.52 11.43 2.16
N ALA A 49 4.21 12.45 2.69
CA ALA A 49 3.56 13.52 3.47
C ALA A 49 2.70 14.43 2.57
N VAL A 50 1.46 14.69 3.02
CA VAL A 50 0.49 15.59 2.35
C VAL A 50 0.02 16.74 3.24
N GLY A 51 0.43 16.76 4.50
CA GLY A 51 0.16 17.81 5.48
C GLY A 51 0.70 17.41 6.84
N ASP A 52 0.47 18.25 7.86
CA ASP A 52 0.93 17.99 9.22
C ASP A 52 0.27 16.75 9.80
N ASN A 53 1.09 15.74 10.12
CA ASN A 53 0.67 14.42 10.56
C ASN A 53 -0.32 13.70 9.60
N ILE A 54 -0.17 13.91 8.28
CA ILE A 54 -0.97 13.23 7.26
C ILE A 54 -0.06 12.60 6.21
N TRP A 55 -0.23 11.30 6.00
CA TRP A 55 0.61 10.50 5.12
C TRP A 55 -0.22 9.62 4.19
N ILE A 56 0.35 9.34 3.01
CA ILE A 56 -0.15 8.35 2.05
C ILE A 56 0.86 7.21 1.92
N ILE A 57 0.37 5.97 2.02
CA ILE A 57 1.13 4.74 1.81
C ILE A 57 1.49 4.59 0.31
N PRO A 58 2.74 4.21 -0.03
CA PRO A 58 3.12 3.94 -1.42
C PRO A 58 2.42 2.69 -1.97
N GLY A 59 2.32 2.58 -3.29
CA GLY A 59 1.96 1.31 -3.92
C GLY A 59 3.17 0.38 -4.06
N LEU A 60 2.97 -0.81 -4.61
CA LEU A 60 4.06 -1.71 -5.03
C LEU A 60 4.05 -1.95 -6.53
N CYS A 61 5.22 -2.16 -7.13
CA CYS A 61 5.35 -2.50 -8.54
C CYS A 61 6.36 -3.61 -8.81
N VAL A 62 6.10 -4.33 -9.90
CA VAL A 62 7.04 -5.23 -10.56
C VAL A 62 7.25 -4.69 -11.96
N SER A 63 8.51 -4.52 -12.37
CA SER A 63 8.85 -4.06 -13.72
C SER A 63 10.03 -4.84 -14.28
N ARG A 64 9.71 -5.91 -15.00
CA ARG A 64 10.64 -6.80 -15.73
C ARG A 64 9.92 -7.47 -16.90
N ASP A 65 10.67 -8.03 -17.84
CA ASP A 65 10.12 -8.51 -19.12
C ASP A 65 8.97 -9.52 -19.00
N ASP A 66 9.01 -10.44 -18.03
CA ASP A 66 7.99 -11.47 -17.81
C ASP A 66 6.86 -11.05 -16.85
N ASN A 67 6.99 -9.88 -16.21
CA ASN A 67 6.05 -9.40 -15.21
C ASN A 67 6.09 -7.86 -15.08
N HIS A 68 5.00 -7.22 -15.49
CA HIS A 68 4.79 -5.79 -15.35
C HIS A 68 3.43 -5.55 -14.67
N ASN A 69 3.47 -5.32 -13.36
CA ASN A 69 2.27 -5.25 -12.52
C ASN A 69 2.40 -4.17 -11.46
N VAL A 70 1.27 -3.59 -11.05
CA VAL A 70 1.17 -2.62 -9.95
C VAL A 70 0.05 -3.01 -9.00
N MET A 71 0.18 -2.64 -7.73
CA MET A 71 -0.90 -2.67 -6.76
C MET A 71 -0.88 -1.39 -5.92
N ARG A 72 -2.05 -0.93 -5.47
CA ARG A 72 -2.21 0.29 -4.67
C ARG A 72 -3.46 0.15 -3.80
N GLY A 73 -3.24 -0.07 -2.51
CA GLY A 73 -4.23 -0.40 -1.49
C GLY A 73 -4.06 -1.84 -1.02
N GLU A 74 -3.80 -2.78 -1.94
CA GLU A 74 -3.61 -4.19 -1.60
C GLU A 74 -2.38 -4.41 -0.71
N GLU A 75 -1.30 -3.64 -0.88
CA GLU A 75 -0.11 -3.76 -0.03
C GLU A 75 -0.42 -3.51 1.46
N THR A 76 -1.35 -2.60 1.74
CA THR A 76 -1.80 -2.30 3.11
C THR A 76 -2.64 -3.45 3.68
N GLN A 77 -3.52 -4.05 2.88
CA GLN A 77 -4.27 -5.24 3.28
C GLN A 77 -3.34 -6.44 3.54
N LEU A 78 -2.30 -6.60 2.71
CA LEU A 78 -1.32 -7.67 2.83
C LEU A 78 -0.53 -7.57 4.15
N LEU A 79 -0.17 -6.36 4.60
CA LEU A 79 0.46 -6.15 5.91
C LEU A 79 -0.39 -6.72 7.05
N GLY A 80 -1.70 -6.44 7.02
CA GLY A 80 -2.67 -6.97 8.00
C GLY A 80 -2.85 -8.48 7.88
N ALA A 81 -3.04 -8.99 6.67
CA ALA A 81 -3.20 -10.43 6.40
C ALA A 81 -1.98 -11.23 6.88
N ARG A 82 -0.77 -10.73 6.63
CA ARG A 82 0.47 -11.35 7.12
C ARG A 82 0.56 -11.39 8.64
N ALA A 83 0.15 -10.32 9.31
CA ALA A 83 0.17 -10.26 10.76
C ALA A 83 -0.79 -11.27 11.40
N LEU A 84 -1.95 -11.49 10.78
CA LEU A 84 -2.98 -12.42 11.27
C LEU A 84 -2.71 -13.88 10.87
N ALA A 85 -2.26 -14.11 9.64
CA ALA A 85 -2.04 -15.42 9.05
C ALA A 85 -0.81 -15.41 8.12
N PRO A 86 0.40 -15.65 8.66
CA PRO A 86 1.61 -15.77 7.86
C PRO A 86 1.50 -16.90 6.82
N SER A 87 1.80 -16.60 5.57
CA SER A 87 1.78 -17.53 4.43
C SER A 87 2.89 -17.16 3.46
N SER A 88 3.31 -18.12 2.63
CA SER A 88 4.21 -17.84 1.50
C SER A 88 3.47 -17.34 0.26
N VAL A 89 2.15 -17.55 0.19
CA VAL A 89 1.30 -17.14 -0.93
C VAL A 89 0.00 -16.53 -0.41
N TYR A 90 -0.37 -15.38 -0.96
CA TYR A 90 -1.64 -14.70 -0.69
C TYR A 90 -2.44 -14.52 -1.97
N VAL A 91 -3.75 -14.77 -1.89
CA VAL A 91 -4.71 -14.41 -2.93
C VAL A 91 -5.55 -13.26 -2.40
N MET A 92 -5.56 -12.15 -3.14
CA MET A 92 -6.25 -10.92 -2.78
C MET A 92 -7.35 -10.65 -3.83
N PRO A 93 -8.57 -11.17 -3.61
CA PRO A 93 -9.65 -11.07 -4.59
C PRO A 93 -10.17 -9.63 -4.72
N GLY A 94 -10.63 -9.28 -5.93
CA GLY A 94 -11.19 -7.97 -6.27
C GLY A 94 -11.30 -7.82 -7.80
N THR A 95 -11.66 -6.63 -8.29
CA THR A 95 -11.72 -6.31 -9.73
C THR A 95 -10.40 -6.61 -10.45
N HIS A 96 -9.28 -6.53 -9.73
CA HIS A 96 -7.95 -6.88 -10.20
C HIS A 96 -7.28 -7.83 -9.20
N CYS A 97 -7.64 -9.12 -9.25
CA CYS A 97 -7.17 -10.13 -8.30
C CYS A 97 -5.63 -10.18 -8.25
N LYS A 98 -5.03 -10.12 -7.05
CA LYS A 98 -3.58 -10.24 -6.89
C LYS A 98 -3.22 -11.61 -6.31
N TRP A 99 -2.26 -12.26 -6.96
CA TRP A 99 -1.53 -13.39 -6.38
C TRP A 99 -0.16 -12.89 -5.95
N VAL A 100 0.13 -12.96 -4.65
CA VAL A 100 1.35 -12.41 -4.06
C VAL A 100 2.21 -13.54 -3.48
N LEU A 101 3.48 -13.56 -3.87
CA LEU A 101 4.52 -14.43 -3.32
C LEU A 101 5.33 -13.66 -2.28
N ALA A 102 5.42 -14.18 -1.06
CA ALA A 102 6.09 -13.52 0.05
C ALA A 102 6.77 -14.54 0.98
N ASP A 103 7.58 -14.03 1.90
CA ASP A 103 8.04 -14.78 3.07
C ASP A 103 7.77 -14.00 4.36
N ARG A 104 8.45 -14.33 5.46
CA ARG A 104 8.27 -13.64 6.74
C ARG A 104 8.72 -12.19 6.73
N ARG A 105 9.63 -11.80 5.83
CA ARG A 105 10.32 -10.50 5.80
C ARG A 105 9.89 -9.63 4.64
N GLN A 106 9.69 -10.22 3.46
CA GLN A 106 9.52 -9.45 2.24
C GLN A 106 8.51 -10.05 1.26
N ILE A 107 8.09 -9.19 0.34
CA ILE A 107 7.28 -9.52 -0.82
C ILE A 107 8.24 -9.73 -1.97
N HIS A 108 8.17 -10.90 -2.60
CA HIS A 108 9.08 -11.28 -3.69
C HIS A 108 8.51 -10.95 -5.05
N ASP A 109 7.22 -11.23 -5.25
CA ASP A 109 6.58 -11.07 -6.54
C ASP A 109 5.05 -10.97 -6.41
N PHE A 110 4.39 -10.45 -7.44
CA PHE A 110 2.95 -10.63 -7.60
C PHE A 110 2.50 -10.57 -9.05
N ARG A 111 1.32 -11.14 -9.33
CA ARG A 111 0.65 -11.03 -10.62
C ARG A 111 -0.80 -10.61 -10.43
N THR A 112 -1.29 -9.76 -11.34
CA THR A 112 -2.72 -9.52 -11.50
C THR A 112 -3.29 -10.58 -12.44
N VAL A 113 -4.43 -11.17 -12.07
CA VAL A 113 -5.17 -12.15 -12.86
C VAL A 113 -6.57 -11.65 -13.15
#